data_AF-A0A1J0EGI5-F1
#
_entry.id   AF-A0A1J0EGI5-F1
#
_cell.length_a   1.000
_cell.length_b   1.000
_cell.length_c   1.000
_cell.angle_alpha   90.00
_cell.angle_beta   90.00
_cell.angle_gamma   90.00
#
_symmetry.space_group_name_H-M   'P 1'
#
loop_
_entity.id
_entity.type
_entity.pdbx_description
1 polymer ?
#
loop_
_entity_poly.entity_id
_entity_poly.type
_entity_poly.pdbx_seq_one_letter_code
_entity_poly.pdbx_strand_id
1 'polypeptide(L)' 'MPITVRAQQYDTVDALCWRHYGRTAGVTEAVLDANPGLADHGPTLPQGLTVQMPEAQAAAPQRQMVNLWD' A
#
# COMPACT_ATOMS: atom_id res chain seq x y z
N MET A 1 9.87 9.48 -7.48
CA MET A 1 10.61 8.40 -6.78
C MET A 1 9.60 7.45 -6.16
N PRO A 2 9.78 6.11 -6.28
CA PRO A 2 8.85 5.16 -5.67
C PRO A 2 8.88 5.31 -4.16
N ILE A 3 7.70 5.46 -3.53
CA ILE A 3 7.63 5.49 -2.08
C ILE A 3 7.56 4.05 -1.56
N THR A 4 8.09 3.82 -0.37
CA THR A 4 8.02 2.51 0.25
C THR A 4 7.14 2.61 1.50
N VAL A 5 6.07 1.82 1.55
CA VAL A 5 5.16 1.78 2.69
C VAL A 5 5.24 0.43 3.39
N ARG A 6 4.95 0.41 4.70
CA ARG A 6 4.88 -0.82 5.49
C ARG A 6 3.43 -1.19 5.74
N ALA A 7 3.04 -2.40 5.32
CA ALA A 7 1.74 -2.97 5.61
C ALA A 7 1.53 -3.09 7.13
N GLN A 8 0.37 -2.71 7.61
CA GLN A 8 -0.08 -2.90 8.98
C GLN A 8 -0.77 -4.25 9.15
N GLN A 9 -1.15 -4.59 10.38
CA GLN A 9 -1.94 -5.78 10.63
C GLN A 9 -3.28 -5.69 9.90
N TYR A 10 -3.67 -6.76 9.20
CA TYR A 10 -4.88 -6.82 8.38
C TYR A 10 -4.94 -5.82 7.21
N ASP A 11 -3.82 -5.17 6.86
CA ASP A 11 -3.77 -4.39 5.62
C ASP A 11 -3.85 -5.32 4.40
N THR A 12 -4.48 -4.82 3.35
CA THR A 12 -4.55 -5.47 2.05
C THR A 12 -3.87 -4.58 1.01
N VAL A 13 -3.50 -5.16 -0.15
CA VAL A 13 -2.95 -4.36 -1.27
C VAL A 13 -3.94 -3.26 -1.67
N ASP A 14 -5.23 -3.61 -1.75
CA ASP A 14 -6.30 -2.67 -2.11
C ASP A 14 -6.45 -1.55 -1.06
N ALA A 15 -6.38 -1.87 0.24
CA ALA A 15 -6.42 -0.88 1.31
C ALA A 15 -5.20 0.06 1.28
N LEU A 16 -4.01 -0.46 0.97
CA LEU A 16 -2.81 0.34 0.81
C LEU A 16 -2.92 1.26 -0.42
N CYS A 17 -3.40 0.73 -1.57
CA CYS A 17 -3.67 1.51 -2.76
C CYS A 17 -4.70 2.62 -2.50
N TRP A 18 -5.79 2.30 -1.81
CA TRP A 18 -6.80 3.28 -1.43
C TRP A 18 -6.26 4.36 -0.48
N ARG A 19 -5.43 3.97 0.50
CA ARG A 19 -4.83 4.91 1.46
C ARG A 19 -3.83 5.85 0.81
N HIS A 20 -3.05 5.36 -0.15
CA HIS A 20 -1.98 6.12 -0.78
C HIS A 20 -2.43 6.89 -2.04
N TYR A 21 -3.22 6.27 -2.90
CA TYR A 21 -3.66 6.83 -4.18
C TYR A 21 -5.12 7.30 -4.17
N GLY A 22 -5.94 6.94 -3.17
CA GLY A 22 -7.38 7.24 -3.15
C GLY A 22 -8.21 6.45 -4.17
N ARG A 23 -7.59 5.48 -4.85
CA ARG A 23 -8.22 4.62 -5.86
C ARG A 23 -7.49 3.28 -5.91
N THR A 24 -8.11 2.28 -6.52
CA THR A 24 -7.56 0.91 -6.61
C THR A 24 -7.48 0.42 -8.07
N ALA A 25 -8.43 0.80 -8.92
CA ALA A 25 -8.39 0.51 -10.35
C ALA A 25 -7.15 1.13 -11.03
N GLY A 26 -6.38 0.31 -11.76
CA GLY A 26 -5.19 0.72 -12.51
C GLY A 26 -3.93 0.96 -11.67
N VAL A 27 -4.06 1.14 -10.35
CA VAL A 27 -2.90 1.29 -9.44
C VAL A 27 -2.53 0.00 -8.75
N THR A 28 -3.49 -0.88 -8.47
CA THR A 28 -3.21 -2.20 -7.89
C THR A 28 -2.35 -3.04 -8.83
N GLU A 29 -2.64 -3.03 -10.14
CA GLU A 29 -1.80 -3.74 -11.13
C GLU A 29 -0.37 -3.20 -11.17
N ALA A 30 -0.20 -1.86 -11.15
CA ALA A 30 1.11 -1.24 -11.12
C ALA A 30 1.89 -1.58 -9.83
N VAL A 31 1.20 -1.65 -8.68
CA VAL A 31 1.81 -2.07 -7.40
C VAL A 31 2.20 -3.55 -7.47
N LEU A 32 1.37 -4.42 -8.02
CA LEU A 32 1.69 -5.84 -8.16
C LEU A 32 2.87 -6.07 -9.11
N ASP A 33 2.94 -5.33 -10.22
CA ASP A 33 4.05 -5.39 -11.17
C ASP A 33 5.37 -4.90 -10.52
N ALA A 34 5.30 -3.85 -9.71
CA ALA A 34 6.44 -3.34 -8.94
C ALA A 34 6.85 -4.24 -7.76
N ASN A 35 5.98 -5.16 -7.30
CA ASN A 35 6.23 -6.04 -6.16
C ASN A 35 5.93 -7.51 -6.54
N PRO A 36 6.83 -8.16 -7.28
CA PRO A 36 6.67 -9.58 -7.60
C PRO A 36 6.62 -10.40 -6.31
N GLY A 37 5.63 -11.29 -6.19
CA GLY A 37 5.37 -12.09 -4.99
C GLY A 37 4.40 -11.46 -3.99
N LEU A 38 3.98 -10.20 -4.19
CA LEU A 38 3.05 -9.54 -3.25
C LEU A 38 1.67 -10.23 -3.21
N ALA A 39 1.18 -10.71 -4.37
CA ALA A 39 -0.08 -11.44 -4.47
C ALA A 39 -0.04 -12.84 -3.85
N ASP A 40 1.15 -13.46 -3.75
CA ASP A 40 1.31 -14.80 -3.17
C ASP A 40 1.07 -14.83 -1.65
N HIS A 41 1.17 -13.67 -0.99
CA HIS A 41 0.81 -13.54 0.43
C HIS A 41 -0.71 -13.67 0.69
N GLY A 42 -1.52 -13.61 -0.37
CA GLY A 42 -2.97 -13.69 -0.27
C GLY A 42 -3.64 -12.33 -0.04
N PRO A 43 -4.93 -12.33 0.36
CA PRO A 43 -5.73 -11.11 0.45
C PRO A 43 -5.26 -10.16 1.56
N THR A 44 -4.68 -10.70 2.65
CA THR A 44 -4.12 -9.94 3.77
C THR A 44 -2.62 -10.00 3.76
N LEU A 45 -1.98 -8.84 3.81
CA LEU A 45 -0.53 -8.76 3.82
C LEU A 45 0.01 -9.03 5.24
N PRO A 46 1.15 -9.72 5.36
CA PRO A 46 1.83 -9.85 6.63
C PRO A 46 2.21 -8.46 7.19
N GLN A 47 1.96 -8.27 8.48
CA GLN A 47 2.32 -7.03 9.17
C GLN A 47 3.83 -6.75 9.02
N GLY A 48 4.17 -5.51 8.69
CA GLY A 48 5.55 -5.09 8.48
C GLY A 48 6.10 -5.38 7.08
N LEU A 49 5.31 -6.00 6.20
CA LEU A 49 5.70 -6.21 4.81
C LEU A 49 5.96 -4.87 4.14
N THR A 50 7.09 -4.79 3.43
CA THR A 50 7.51 -3.60 2.73
C THR A 50 6.96 -3.63 1.31
N VAL A 51 6.09 -2.68 0.97
CA VAL A 51 5.43 -2.58 -0.33
C VAL A 51 5.93 -1.33 -1.04
N GLN A 52 6.46 -1.51 -2.25
CA GLN A 52 6.85 -0.41 -3.12
C GLN A 52 5.61 0.15 -3.82
N MET A 53 5.42 1.45 -3.69
CA MET A 53 4.33 2.19 -4.32
C MET A 53 4.91 2.99 -5.50
N PRO A 54 4.66 2.56 -6.75
CA PRO A 54 5.12 3.30 -7.93
C PRO A 54 4.44 4.67 -8.04
N GLU A 55 5.00 5.56 -8.85
CA GLU A 55 4.43 6.89 -9.08
C GLU A 55 3.19 6.79 -10.01
N ALA A 56 2.04 6.45 -9.45
CA ALA A 56 0.74 6.72 -10.07
C ALA A 56 0.30 8.13 -9.63
N GLN A 57 -0.19 8.98 -10.55
CA GLN A 57 -0.55 10.39 -10.27
C GLN A 57 -1.19 10.53 -8.89
N ALA A 58 -0.39 11.07 -7.97
CA ALA A 58 -0.64 11.02 -6.54
C ALA A 58 -1.68 12.06 -6.14
N ALA A 59 -2.70 11.63 -5.40
CA ALA A 59 -3.51 12.56 -4.63
C ALA A 59 -4.01 11.91 -3.34
N ALA A 60 -3.12 11.81 -2.35
CA ALA A 60 -3.38 12.32 -1.00
C ALA A 60 -2.08 12.27 -0.18
N PRO A 61 -1.83 13.27 0.69
CA PRO A 61 -0.72 13.22 1.62
C PRO A 61 -0.86 11.98 2.51
N GLN A 62 0.27 11.33 2.78
CA GLN A 62 0.38 10.21 3.70
C GLN A 62 -0.28 10.60 5.03
N ARG A 63 -1.49 10.09 5.28
CA ARG A 63 -2.24 10.36 6.52
C ARG A 63 -1.33 10.02 7.69
N GLN A 64 -1.02 11.03 8.50
CA GLN A 64 -0.23 10.89 9.73
C GLN A 64 -0.75 9.70 10.53
N MET A 65 0.16 8.82 10.93
CA MET A 65 -0.16 7.73 11.85
C MET A 65 -0.67 8.38 13.13
N VAL A 66 -1.99 8.30 13.36
CA VAL A 66 -2.59 8.75 14.60
C VAL A 66 -2.29 7.66 15.62
N ASN A 67 -1.29 7.91 16.48
CA ASN A 67 -1.13 7.15 17.70
C ASN A 67 -2.27 7.53 18.63
N LEU A 68 -3.12 6.55 18.95
CA LEU A 68 -4.33 6.70 19.76
C LEU A 68 -4.11 6.31 21.24
N TRP A 69 -2.86 6.31 21.70
CA TRP A 69 -2.48 5.96 23.08
C TRP A 69 -1.60 7.06 23.68
N ASP A 70 -1.80 7.34 24.97
CA ASP A 70 -0.95 8.18 25.85
C ASP A 70 0.15 7.32 26.49
#